data_AF-X1D589-F1
#
_entry.id   AF-X1D589-F1
#
_cell.length_a   1.000
_cell.length_b   1.000
_cell.length_c   1.000
_cell.angle_alpha   90.00
_cell.angle_beta   90.00
_cell.angle_gamma   90.00
#
_symmetry.space_group_name_H-M   'P 1'
#
loop_
_entity.id
_entity.type
_entity.pdbx_description
1 polymer ?
#
loop_
_entity_poly.entity_id
_entity_poly.type
_entity_poly.pdbx_seq_one_letter_code
_entity_poly.pdbx_strand_id
1 'polypeptide(L)'
;NDSDWNVVEGMINWGFDWMTYQVNDGPYNICVRAWDGIDYSVIDKITITVDNPETLESDAHKWAVFVATANSPIDDEKKLGNGGLNLAEDMAAYFIENYGYSTANIFILFDDGWIRDDNGYSERIETLEGRNHKYDINYGGATKENVVMILNHVIEESNNFVDSEVFIWFFGHGYGNENDEITGGKVLESSALFLWDEIISDRELGELLYDLRSEKTCIIIDACFSGGFADKIIYNFPTFFLMRSDIPNSGRIVLTGSSKFRPGYASTTRGPLFTIIWFDG
;
A
#
# COMPACT_ATOMS: atom_id res chain seq x y z
N ASN A 1 24.13 19.65 13.36
CA ASN A 1 23.59 19.04 12.12
C ASN A 1 23.25 17.63 12.55
N ASP A 2 22.09 17.49 13.18
CA ASP A 2 21.76 16.39 14.09
C ASP A 2 20.54 15.65 13.55
N SER A 3 20.62 15.18 12.29
CA SER A 3 19.73 14.12 11.81
C SER A 3 20.48 12.80 11.91
N ASP A 4 19.81 11.77 12.40
CA ASP A 4 20.32 10.41 12.35
C ASP A 4 20.52 10.00 10.88
N TRP A 5 21.63 9.34 10.58
CA TRP A 5 21.89 8.83 9.23
C TRP A 5 21.03 7.60 8.98
N ASN A 6 20.21 7.62 7.92
CA ASN A 6 19.49 6.43 7.48
C ASN A 6 20.43 5.52 6.69
N VAL A 7 20.48 4.24 7.08
CA VAL A 7 21.23 3.22 6.34
C VAL A 7 20.37 2.77 5.17
N VAL A 8 20.94 2.82 3.98
CA VAL A 8 20.33 2.27 2.76
C VAL A 8 21.22 1.17 2.20
N GLU A 9 20.61 0.16 1.59
CA GLU A 9 21.32 -0.94 0.96
C GLU A 9 21.51 -0.67 -0.53
N GLY A 10 22.73 -0.93 -1.02
CA GLY A 10 23.06 -0.76 -2.43
C GLY A 10 24.49 -0.29 -2.64
N MET A 11 25.18 -0.85 -3.65
CA MET A 11 26.53 -0.40 -4.04
C MET A 11 26.49 0.56 -5.23
N ILE A 12 25.55 0.34 -6.16
CA ILE A 12 25.41 1.12 -7.39
C ILE A 12 24.09 1.88 -7.36
N ASN A 13 23.00 1.15 -7.19
CA ASN A 13 21.66 1.72 -7.04
C ASN A 13 21.24 1.58 -5.57
N TRP A 14 20.70 2.65 -5.02
CA TRP A 14 20.13 2.73 -3.67
C TRP A 14 18.95 3.70 -3.72
N GLY A 15 18.08 3.63 -2.72
CA GLY A 15 16.85 4.41 -2.66
C GLY A 15 16.46 4.62 -1.21
N PHE A 16 15.72 5.69 -0.98
CA PHE A 16 15.16 6.05 0.31
C PHE A 16 13.83 6.75 0.07
N ASP A 17 12.76 6.25 0.67
CA ASP A 17 11.46 6.88 0.57
C ASP A 17 11.42 8.10 1.47
N TRP A 18 11.06 9.23 0.91
CA TRP A 18 10.93 10.48 1.65
C TRP A 18 9.52 11.04 1.54
N MET A 19 8.78 10.99 2.65
CA MET A 19 7.43 11.55 2.73
C MET A 19 7.46 13.07 2.85
N THR A 20 7.46 13.76 1.71
CA THR A 20 7.60 15.22 1.66
C THR A 20 6.39 15.97 2.25
N TYR A 21 5.20 15.35 2.26
CA TYR A 21 3.98 15.93 2.83
C TYR A 21 4.05 16.21 4.35
N GLN A 22 5.04 15.63 5.05
CA GLN A 22 5.24 15.87 6.48
C GLN A 22 6.24 17.00 6.80
N VAL A 23 6.85 17.59 5.77
CA VAL A 23 7.80 18.68 5.92
C VAL A 23 7.28 19.93 5.21
N ASN A 24 7.71 21.09 5.68
CA ASN A 24 7.32 22.36 5.06
C ASN A 24 7.94 22.49 3.66
N ASP A 25 7.30 23.25 2.79
CA ASP A 25 7.89 23.58 1.50
C ASP A 25 9.17 24.43 1.66
N GLY A 26 10.06 24.28 0.69
CA GLY A 26 11.32 25.01 0.64
C GLY A 26 12.54 24.13 0.40
N PRO A 27 13.74 24.70 0.55
CA PRO A 27 14.98 24.01 0.20
C PRO A 27 15.45 23.05 1.30
N TYR A 28 15.70 21.81 0.90
CA TYR A 28 16.29 20.75 1.72
C TYR A 28 17.62 20.28 1.16
N ASN A 29 18.48 19.83 2.06
CA ASN A 29 19.78 19.28 1.71
C ASN A 29 19.78 17.78 1.90
N ILE A 30 19.92 17.03 0.82
CA ILE A 30 20.13 15.58 0.89
C ILE A 30 21.63 15.34 0.90
N CYS A 31 22.10 14.61 1.92
CA CYS A 31 23.50 14.31 2.14
C CYS A 31 23.70 12.79 2.07
N VAL A 32 24.72 12.34 1.35
CA VAL A 32 25.01 10.91 1.17
C VAL A 32 26.49 10.62 1.44
N ARG A 33 26.78 9.42 1.94
CA ARG A 33 28.14 8.90 2.11
C ARG A 33 28.11 7.38 2.04
N ALA A 34 29.18 6.78 1.52
CA ALA A 34 29.34 5.34 1.45
C ALA A 34 30.19 4.82 2.62
N TRP A 35 29.98 3.56 3.01
CA TRP A 35 30.78 2.84 4.00
C TRP A 35 31.46 1.64 3.32
N ASP A 36 32.78 1.51 3.48
CA ASP A 36 33.56 0.43 2.85
C ASP A 36 33.86 -0.75 3.79
N GLY A 37 33.34 -0.72 5.03
CA GLY A 37 33.67 -1.68 6.08
C GLY A 37 34.67 -1.16 7.12
N ILE A 38 35.36 -0.04 6.84
CA ILE A 38 36.40 0.53 7.71
C ILE A 38 36.17 2.02 7.96
N ASP A 39 35.91 2.80 6.91
CA ASP A 39 35.73 4.25 6.96
C ASP A 39 34.57 4.73 6.08
N TYR A 40 34.01 5.90 6.42
CA TYR A 40 33.02 6.57 5.57
C TYR A 40 33.69 7.43 4.52
N SER A 41 33.10 7.50 3.31
CA SER A 41 33.49 8.47 2.29
C SER A 41 33.28 9.91 2.76
N VAL A 42 33.81 10.86 1.99
CA VAL A 42 33.38 12.25 2.09
C VAL A 42 31.87 12.36 1.82
N ILE A 43 31.22 13.32 2.46
CA ILE A 43 29.79 13.58 2.28
C ILE A 43 29.61 14.30 0.95
N ASP A 44 28.78 13.72 0.07
CA ASP A 44 28.24 14.41 -1.09
C ASP A 44 26.87 15.02 -0.76
N LYS A 45 26.51 16.10 -1.44
CA LYS A 45 25.36 16.93 -1.07
C LYS A 45 24.66 17.49 -2.30
N ILE A 46 23.34 17.31 -2.33
CA ILE A 46 22.44 18.00 -3.27
C ILE A 46 21.44 18.86 -2.51
N THR A 47 20.95 19.92 -3.17
CA THR A 47 19.87 20.75 -2.65
C THR A 47 18.66 20.55 -3.55
N ILE A 48 17.53 20.21 -2.95
CA ILE A 48 16.24 20.03 -3.62
C ILE A 48 15.21 20.95 -2.98
N THR A 49 14.16 21.28 -3.71
CA THR A 49 13.06 22.08 -3.19
C THR A 49 11.84 21.17 -3.06
N VAL A 50 11.29 21.11 -1.85
CA VAL A 50 9.97 20.51 -1.61
C VAL A 50 8.93 21.57 -1.92
N ASP A 51 7.94 21.17 -2.71
CA ASP A 51 6.80 21.99 -3.11
C ASP A 51 5.59 21.05 -3.14
N ASN A 52 4.96 20.84 -1.97
CA ASN A 52 3.83 19.94 -1.85
C ASN A 52 2.57 20.61 -2.43
N PRO A 53 1.75 19.88 -3.20
CA PRO A 53 0.53 20.44 -3.77
C PRO A 53 -0.45 20.85 -2.66
N GLU A 54 -0.96 22.08 -2.70
CA GLU A 54 -2.07 22.47 -1.83
C GLU A 54 -3.33 21.70 -2.25
N THR A 55 -3.99 21.03 -1.30
CA THR A 55 -5.21 20.26 -1.58
C THR A 55 -6.37 21.08 -2.14
N LEU A 56 -6.33 22.40 -1.97
CA LEU A 56 -7.26 23.35 -2.58
C LEU A 56 -7.07 23.50 -4.10
N GLU A 57 -5.93 23.11 -4.66
CA GLU A 57 -5.69 23.20 -6.11
C GLU A 57 -6.25 22.00 -6.89
N SER A 58 -6.54 20.89 -6.19
CA SER A 58 -7.20 19.72 -6.74
C SER A 58 -8.71 19.80 -6.46
N ASP A 59 -9.47 20.43 -7.35
CA ASP A 59 -10.96 20.46 -7.32
C ASP A 59 -11.61 19.04 -7.31
N ALA A 60 -10.82 17.97 -7.45
CA ALA A 60 -11.28 16.60 -7.57
C ALA A 60 -11.75 15.95 -6.26
N HIS A 61 -11.29 16.41 -5.07
CA HIS A 61 -11.53 15.79 -3.75
C HIS A 61 -11.62 14.26 -3.79
N LYS A 62 -10.67 13.63 -4.49
CA LYS A 62 -10.63 12.20 -4.80
C LYS A 62 -9.23 11.67 -4.55
N TRP A 63 -9.10 10.66 -3.71
CA TRP A 63 -7.83 10.05 -3.34
C TRP A 63 -7.86 8.55 -3.59
N ALA A 64 -6.77 8.00 -4.13
CA ALA A 64 -6.60 6.57 -4.31
C ALA A 64 -5.27 6.10 -3.72
N VAL A 65 -5.33 5.06 -2.89
CA VAL A 65 -4.15 4.40 -2.32
C VAL A 65 -4.16 2.95 -2.75
N PHE A 66 -3.12 2.54 -3.48
CA PHE A 66 -2.90 1.17 -3.91
C PHE A 66 -1.70 0.61 -3.16
N VAL A 67 -1.87 -0.49 -2.45
CA VAL A 67 -0.81 -1.16 -1.69
C VAL A 67 -0.67 -2.58 -2.20
N ALA A 68 0.45 -2.89 -2.84
CA ALA A 68 0.73 -4.21 -3.41
C ALA A 68 2.02 -4.81 -2.81
N THR A 69 1.87 -5.85 -1.99
CA THR A 69 2.96 -6.60 -1.36
C THR A 69 3.03 -7.99 -1.95
N ALA A 70 3.57 -8.05 -3.16
CA ALA A 70 3.51 -9.25 -3.98
C ALA A 70 4.68 -10.20 -3.73
N ASN A 71 5.84 -9.68 -3.30
CA ASN A 71 7.06 -10.47 -3.18
C ASN A 71 7.54 -10.64 -1.73
N SER A 72 6.74 -10.22 -0.75
CA SER A 72 6.93 -10.44 0.69
C SER A 72 6.06 -11.61 1.21
N PRO A 73 6.54 -12.45 2.14
CA PRO A 73 7.88 -12.41 2.75
C PRO A 73 8.96 -12.92 1.79
N ILE A 74 10.20 -12.42 1.95
CA ILE A 74 11.33 -12.70 1.05
C ILE A 74 11.60 -14.21 0.93
N ASP A 75 11.42 -14.95 2.01
CA ASP A 75 11.65 -16.40 2.05
C ASP A 75 10.46 -17.25 1.54
N ASP A 76 9.36 -16.63 1.10
CA ASP A 76 8.25 -17.36 0.49
C ASP A 76 8.64 -17.87 -0.91
N GLU A 77 8.47 -19.17 -1.14
CA GLU A 77 8.69 -19.81 -2.45
C GLU A 77 7.59 -19.43 -3.47
N LYS A 78 6.44 -18.90 -3.01
CA LYS A 78 5.27 -18.57 -3.85
C LYS A 78 5.07 -17.05 -4.01
N LYS A 79 5.98 -16.36 -4.70
CA LYS A 79 5.81 -14.95 -5.04
C LYS A 79 4.54 -14.70 -5.86
N LEU A 80 3.89 -13.57 -5.63
CA LEU A 80 2.74 -13.11 -6.42
C LEU A 80 3.16 -12.25 -7.61
N GLY A 81 4.43 -11.87 -7.71
CA GLY A 81 5.04 -11.21 -8.86
C GLY A 81 4.53 -9.79 -9.14
N ASN A 82 5.01 -9.21 -10.24
CA ASN A 82 4.83 -7.78 -10.52
C ASN A 82 3.43 -7.46 -11.09
N GLY A 83 2.58 -8.47 -11.29
CA GLY A 83 1.22 -8.29 -11.80
C GLY A 83 0.35 -7.36 -10.95
N GLY A 84 0.54 -7.36 -9.63
CA GLY A 84 -0.17 -6.45 -8.73
C GLY A 84 0.18 -4.98 -8.95
N LEU A 85 1.47 -4.68 -9.17
CA LEU A 85 1.94 -3.33 -9.51
C LEU A 85 1.33 -2.86 -10.83
N ASN A 86 1.42 -3.69 -11.87
CA ASN A 86 0.86 -3.35 -13.19
C ASN A 86 -0.65 -3.06 -13.09
N LEU A 87 -1.39 -3.86 -12.33
CA LEU A 87 -2.82 -3.66 -12.13
C LEU A 87 -3.13 -2.37 -11.35
N ALA A 88 -2.33 -2.02 -10.34
CA ALA A 88 -2.44 -0.75 -9.64
C ALA A 88 -2.22 0.45 -10.59
N GLU A 89 -1.21 0.38 -11.46
CA GLU A 89 -0.93 1.40 -12.47
C GLU A 89 -2.06 1.52 -13.50
N ASP A 90 -2.65 0.40 -13.94
CA ASP A 90 -3.80 0.38 -14.84
C ASP A 90 -5.06 0.99 -14.20
N MET A 91 -5.34 0.64 -12.93
CA MET A 91 -6.45 1.24 -12.17
C MET A 91 -6.26 2.74 -11.96
N ALA A 92 -5.04 3.17 -11.59
CA ALA A 92 -4.70 4.58 -11.44
C ALA A 92 -4.92 5.35 -12.75
N ALA A 93 -4.41 4.84 -13.87
CA ALA A 93 -4.63 5.43 -15.19
C ALA A 93 -6.12 5.55 -15.52
N TYR A 94 -6.90 4.50 -15.25
CA TYR A 94 -8.34 4.52 -15.48
C TYR A 94 -9.05 5.57 -14.63
N PHE A 95 -8.67 5.74 -13.36
CA PHE A 95 -9.25 6.71 -12.44
C PHE A 95 -8.95 8.16 -12.87
N ILE A 96 -7.72 8.43 -13.33
CA ILE A 96 -7.33 9.72 -13.89
C ILE A 96 -8.16 10.03 -15.14
N GLU A 97 -8.22 9.09 -16.08
CA GLU A 97 -8.80 9.31 -17.41
C GLU A 97 -10.34 9.39 -17.40
N ASN A 98 -10.99 8.66 -16.50
CA ASN A 98 -12.44 8.44 -16.56
C ASN A 98 -13.20 8.99 -15.36
N TYR A 99 -12.52 9.18 -14.21
CA TYR A 99 -13.18 9.62 -12.97
C TYR A 99 -12.64 10.92 -12.40
N GLY A 100 -11.65 11.53 -13.05
CA GLY A 100 -11.13 12.85 -12.69
C GLY A 100 -10.35 12.85 -11.38
N TYR A 101 -9.68 11.75 -11.05
CA TYR A 101 -8.71 11.73 -9.94
C TYR A 101 -7.49 12.58 -10.34
N SER A 102 -7.05 13.45 -9.43
CA SER A 102 -5.80 14.20 -9.60
C SER A 102 -4.61 13.25 -9.43
N THR A 103 -3.57 13.41 -10.25
CA THR A 103 -2.37 12.57 -10.14
C THR A 103 -1.65 12.78 -8.80
N ALA A 104 -1.73 13.98 -8.24
CA ALA A 104 -1.21 14.33 -6.92
C ALA A 104 -1.86 13.54 -5.77
N ASN A 105 -3.09 13.04 -5.96
CA ASN A 105 -3.87 12.33 -4.93
C ASN A 105 -3.85 10.80 -5.11
N ILE A 106 -3.00 10.28 -5.99
CA ILE A 106 -2.84 8.85 -6.23
C ILE A 106 -1.50 8.39 -5.67
N PHE A 107 -1.55 7.32 -4.89
CA PHE A 107 -0.41 6.72 -4.23
C PHE A 107 -0.34 5.23 -4.58
N ILE A 108 0.80 4.77 -5.11
CA ILE A 108 1.07 3.35 -5.36
C ILE A 108 2.26 2.93 -4.50
N LEU A 109 1.98 2.07 -3.54
CA LEU A 109 2.99 1.44 -2.70
C LEU A 109 3.19 0.01 -3.15
N PHE A 110 4.43 -0.34 -3.50
CA PHE A 110 4.75 -1.69 -3.95
C PHE A 110 6.02 -2.23 -3.29
N ASP A 111 5.90 -3.42 -2.69
CA ASP A 111 6.98 -4.12 -2.00
C ASP A 111 7.89 -3.16 -1.20
N ASP A 112 9.18 -3.07 -1.48
CA ASP A 112 10.14 -2.15 -0.86
C ASP A 112 10.43 -0.89 -1.69
N GLY A 113 9.58 -0.58 -2.66
CA GLY A 113 9.83 0.52 -3.60
C GLY A 113 10.75 0.10 -4.76
N TRP A 114 11.00 -1.20 -4.93
CA TRP A 114 11.85 -1.72 -5.99
C TRP A 114 11.15 -2.76 -6.84
N ILE A 115 11.47 -2.74 -8.13
CA ILE A 115 11.17 -3.84 -9.03
C ILE A 115 12.29 -4.85 -9.00
N ARG A 116 11.88 -6.13 -9.08
CA ARG A 116 12.76 -7.29 -9.15
C ARG A 116 12.62 -7.97 -10.50
N ASP A 117 13.75 -8.45 -11.00
CA ASP A 117 13.77 -9.32 -12.18
C ASP A 117 13.14 -10.68 -11.86
N ASP A 118 12.92 -11.48 -12.90
CA ASP A 118 12.27 -12.80 -12.84
C ASP A 118 10.94 -12.74 -12.07
N ASN A 119 10.18 -11.65 -12.29
CA ASN A 119 8.86 -11.44 -11.72
C ASN A 119 8.81 -11.61 -10.18
N GLY A 120 9.77 -11.00 -9.48
CA GLY A 120 9.81 -11.02 -8.01
C GLY A 120 10.80 -12.01 -7.40
N TYR A 121 11.34 -12.93 -8.19
CA TYR A 121 12.21 -14.01 -7.69
C TYR A 121 13.70 -13.67 -7.67
N SER A 122 14.13 -12.60 -8.35
CA SER A 122 15.53 -12.22 -8.48
C SER A 122 15.87 -10.91 -7.75
N GLU A 123 17.05 -10.38 -8.04
CA GLU A 123 17.58 -9.14 -7.46
C GLU A 123 16.79 -7.88 -7.87
N ARG A 124 16.96 -6.82 -7.08
CA ARG A 124 16.43 -5.48 -7.41
C ARG A 124 17.08 -4.99 -8.70
N ILE A 125 16.27 -4.48 -9.62
CA ILE A 125 16.77 -3.94 -10.90
C ILE A 125 16.62 -2.41 -11.00
N GLU A 126 15.51 -1.86 -10.51
CA GLU A 126 15.19 -0.43 -10.58
C GLU A 126 14.25 -0.04 -9.44
N THR A 127 14.31 1.21 -8.98
CA THR A 127 13.29 1.77 -8.09
C THR A 127 11.99 1.95 -8.87
N LEU A 128 10.86 2.04 -8.17
CA LEU A 128 9.58 2.34 -8.81
C LEU A 128 9.67 3.62 -9.63
N GLU A 129 10.18 4.70 -9.04
CA GLU A 129 10.31 6.04 -9.65
C GLU A 129 11.32 6.10 -10.79
N GLY A 130 12.26 5.15 -10.84
CA GLY A 130 13.27 5.07 -11.89
C GLY A 130 12.70 4.65 -13.25
N ARG A 131 11.44 4.20 -13.27
CA ARG A 131 10.75 3.70 -14.46
C ARG A 131 10.19 4.83 -15.29
N ASN A 132 9.84 4.49 -16.53
CA ASN A 132 9.03 5.37 -17.34
C ASN A 132 7.55 5.22 -16.94
N HIS A 133 6.98 6.26 -16.34
CA HIS A 133 5.58 6.31 -15.95
C HIS A 133 4.73 7.06 -16.97
N LYS A 134 3.47 6.63 -17.11
CA LYS A 134 2.48 7.33 -17.95
C LYS A 134 2.02 8.64 -17.29
N TYR A 135 1.93 8.64 -15.97
CA TYR A 135 1.45 9.75 -15.15
C TYR A 135 2.44 10.01 -14.02
N ASP A 136 2.53 11.27 -13.61
CA ASP A 136 3.31 11.71 -12.46
C ASP A 136 2.45 11.58 -11.19
N ILE A 137 2.52 10.40 -10.57
CA ILE A 137 1.81 10.03 -9.34
C ILE A 137 2.82 9.66 -8.25
N ASN A 138 2.36 9.50 -7.02
CA ASN A 138 3.23 9.19 -5.89
C ASN A 138 3.52 7.69 -5.83
N TYR A 139 4.81 7.32 -5.82
CA TYR A 139 5.28 5.95 -5.63
C TYR A 139 6.04 5.82 -4.31
N GLY A 140 6.17 4.59 -3.81
CA GLY A 140 7.02 4.27 -2.66
C GLY A 140 6.94 2.80 -2.27
N GLY A 141 7.66 2.40 -1.22
CA GLY A 141 7.54 1.06 -0.66
C GLY A 141 6.24 0.85 0.10
N ALA A 142 5.71 -0.36 0.03
CA ALA A 142 4.62 -0.86 0.86
C ALA A 142 5.11 -1.35 2.23
N THR A 143 5.99 -0.57 2.87
CA THR A 143 6.40 -0.76 4.26
C THR A 143 5.30 -0.31 5.22
N LYS A 144 5.34 -0.79 6.46
CA LYS A 144 4.37 -0.41 7.50
C LYS A 144 4.32 1.11 7.69
N GLU A 145 5.49 1.72 7.82
CA GLU A 145 5.64 3.15 8.02
C GLU A 145 4.99 3.93 6.87
N ASN A 146 5.33 3.62 5.62
CA ASN A 146 4.79 4.31 4.45
C ASN A 146 3.28 4.17 4.34
N VAL A 147 2.74 2.96 4.53
CA VAL A 147 1.29 2.70 4.48
C VAL A 147 0.56 3.53 5.53
N VAL A 148 1.06 3.56 6.77
CA VAL A 148 0.46 4.36 7.86
C VAL A 148 0.53 5.85 7.55
N MET A 149 1.67 6.34 7.09
CA MET A 149 1.85 7.77 6.79
C MET A 149 0.95 8.24 5.66
N ILE A 150 0.86 7.49 4.56
CA ILE A 150 0.04 7.86 3.40
C ILE A 150 -1.44 7.78 3.74
N LEU A 151 -1.88 6.75 4.48
CA LEU A 151 -3.27 6.67 4.91
C LEU A 151 -3.62 7.83 5.85
N ASN A 152 -2.75 8.20 6.81
CA ASN A 152 -2.96 9.37 7.65
C ASN A 152 -3.05 10.66 6.83
N HIS A 153 -2.15 10.86 5.88
CA HIS A 153 -2.21 12.02 4.98
C HIS A 153 -3.54 12.08 4.20
N VAL A 154 -3.96 10.97 3.58
CA VAL A 154 -5.24 10.90 2.86
C VAL A 154 -6.42 11.16 3.80
N ILE A 155 -6.39 10.66 5.03
CA ILE A 155 -7.43 10.92 6.04
C ILE A 155 -7.48 12.41 6.39
N GLU A 156 -6.34 13.01 6.72
CA GLU A 156 -6.23 14.43 7.07
C GLU A 156 -6.76 15.33 5.95
N GLU A 157 -6.32 15.06 4.72
CA GLU A 157 -6.69 15.86 3.56
C GLU A 157 -8.14 15.67 3.14
N SER A 158 -8.59 14.42 3.02
CA SER A 158 -9.97 14.14 2.61
C SER A 158 -11.00 14.61 3.64
N ASN A 159 -10.63 14.68 4.93
CA ASN A 159 -11.52 15.17 5.99
C ASN A 159 -11.81 16.67 5.90
N ASN A 160 -11.06 17.44 5.11
CA ASN A 160 -11.30 18.85 4.88
C ASN A 160 -12.51 19.12 3.97
N PHE A 161 -13.00 18.09 3.26
CA PHE A 161 -14.09 18.22 2.30
C PHE A 161 -15.21 17.20 2.55
N VAL A 162 -16.45 17.67 2.52
CA VAL A 162 -17.64 16.85 2.82
C VAL A 162 -17.99 15.88 1.70
N ASP A 163 -17.52 16.14 0.48
CA ASP A 163 -17.84 15.36 -0.71
C ASP A 163 -16.70 14.44 -1.16
N SER A 164 -15.63 14.36 -0.38
CA SER A 164 -14.45 13.54 -0.60
C SER A 164 -14.78 12.10 -0.95
N GLU A 165 -14.07 11.54 -1.92
CA GLU A 165 -14.12 10.13 -2.31
C GLU A 165 -12.74 9.50 -2.08
N VAL A 166 -12.72 8.34 -1.41
CA VAL A 166 -11.48 7.66 -1.04
C VAL A 166 -11.53 6.21 -1.49
N PHE A 167 -10.57 5.81 -2.31
CA PHE A 167 -10.39 4.45 -2.76
C PHE A 167 -9.12 3.86 -2.16
N ILE A 168 -9.22 2.70 -1.52
CA ILE A 168 -8.08 2.01 -0.92
C ILE A 168 -8.10 0.57 -1.40
N TRP A 169 -6.98 0.11 -1.97
CA TRP A 169 -6.84 -1.24 -2.46
C TRP A 169 -5.57 -1.87 -1.90
N PHE A 170 -5.71 -3.04 -1.31
CA PHE A 170 -4.61 -3.87 -0.83
C PHE A 170 -4.57 -5.17 -1.63
N PHE A 171 -3.37 -5.57 -2.04
CA PHE A 171 -3.06 -6.86 -2.63
C PHE A 171 -1.79 -7.43 -2.03
N GLY A 172 -1.80 -8.72 -1.70
CA GLY A 172 -0.62 -9.40 -1.23
C GLY A 172 -0.92 -10.72 -0.56
N HIS A 173 0.07 -11.26 0.14
CA HIS A 173 -0.14 -12.45 0.96
C HIS A 173 -1.02 -12.12 2.17
N GLY A 174 -1.94 -13.03 2.46
CA GLY A 174 -2.74 -12.99 3.68
C GLY A 174 -2.22 -13.96 4.72
N TYR A 175 -2.40 -13.63 5.99
CA TYR A 175 -1.97 -14.47 7.09
C TYR A 175 -2.98 -15.60 7.35
N GLY A 176 -2.57 -16.87 7.27
CA GLY A 176 -3.40 -18.03 7.59
C GLY A 176 -2.74 -19.37 7.29
N ASN A 177 -3.39 -20.47 7.64
CA ASN A 177 -2.87 -21.83 7.48
C ASN A 177 -3.56 -22.55 6.31
N GLU A 178 -2.86 -22.66 5.18
CA GLU A 178 -3.35 -23.37 3.99
C GLU A 178 -3.59 -24.87 4.22
N ASN A 179 -2.95 -25.46 5.23
CA ASN A 179 -3.11 -26.90 5.56
C ASN A 179 -4.36 -27.19 6.41
N ASP A 180 -5.07 -26.16 6.89
CA ASP A 180 -6.38 -26.30 7.54
C ASP A 180 -7.47 -25.83 6.57
N GLU A 181 -7.93 -26.75 5.71
CA GLU A 181 -8.92 -26.46 4.67
C GLU A 181 -10.31 -26.06 5.20
N ILE A 182 -10.58 -26.29 6.49
CA ILE A 182 -11.90 -26.07 7.08
C ILE A 182 -11.96 -24.66 7.67
N THR A 183 -10.90 -24.23 8.37
CA THR A 183 -10.91 -22.96 9.10
C THR A 183 -9.80 -22.00 8.70
N GLY A 184 -8.84 -22.42 7.89
CA GLY A 184 -7.63 -21.67 7.60
C GLY A 184 -6.77 -21.38 8.85
N GLY A 185 -7.02 -22.08 9.96
CA GLY A 185 -6.47 -21.75 11.28
C GLY A 185 -7.08 -20.50 11.93
N LYS A 186 -8.20 -19.94 11.41
CA LYS A 186 -8.69 -18.59 11.73
C LYS A 186 -9.93 -18.49 12.62
N VAL A 187 -10.30 -19.55 13.33
CA VAL A 187 -11.54 -19.55 14.16
C VAL A 187 -11.52 -18.48 15.26
N LEU A 188 -10.34 -18.15 15.82
CA LEU A 188 -10.17 -17.16 16.90
C LEU A 188 -9.02 -16.16 16.64
N GLU A 189 -8.55 -16.08 15.40
CA GLU A 189 -7.48 -15.14 15.01
C GLU A 189 -8.05 -14.01 14.16
N SER A 190 -7.48 -12.82 14.30
CA SER A 190 -7.69 -11.70 13.38
C SER A 190 -7.21 -12.05 11.97
N SER A 191 -7.87 -11.47 10.96
CA SER A 191 -7.32 -11.44 9.61
C SER A 191 -6.15 -10.45 9.60
N ALA A 192 -5.15 -10.73 8.77
CA ALA A 192 -4.01 -9.84 8.59
C ALA A 192 -3.40 -10.02 7.20
N LEU A 193 -2.70 -9.00 6.72
CA LEU A 193 -2.00 -9.00 5.45
C LEU A 193 -0.52 -8.68 5.67
N PHE A 194 0.34 -9.32 4.89
CA PHE A 194 1.77 -9.02 4.89
C PHE A 194 1.99 -7.68 4.19
N LEU A 195 2.70 -6.79 4.87
CA LEU A 195 3.40 -5.68 4.24
C LEU A 195 4.82 -6.12 3.90
N TRP A 196 5.64 -5.20 3.39
CA TRP A 196 7.01 -5.57 3.02
C TRP A 196 7.84 -6.04 4.23
N ASP A 197 7.79 -5.28 5.31
CA ASP A 197 8.61 -5.44 6.52
C ASP A 197 7.84 -6.00 7.72
N GLU A 198 6.53 -5.77 7.77
CA GLU A 198 5.67 -6.21 8.87
C GLU A 198 4.34 -6.79 8.40
N ILE A 199 3.41 -6.99 9.32
CA ILE A 199 2.02 -7.39 9.06
C ILE A 199 1.12 -6.25 9.51
N ILE A 200 -0.01 -6.03 8.83
CA ILE A 200 -1.11 -5.20 9.33
C ILE A 200 -2.36 -6.05 9.55
N SER A 201 -2.89 -6.00 10.77
CA SER A 201 -4.12 -6.71 11.13
C SER A 201 -5.36 -5.93 10.72
N ASP A 202 -6.48 -6.64 10.60
CA ASP A 202 -7.80 -6.05 10.37
C ASP A 202 -8.16 -4.99 11.42
N ARG A 203 -7.90 -5.25 12.69
CA ARG A 203 -8.12 -4.29 13.79
C ARG A 203 -7.24 -3.06 13.65
N GLU A 204 -5.95 -3.24 13.37
CA GLU A 204 -5.01 -2.13 13.25
C GLU A 204 -5.32 -1.24 12.05
N LEU A 205 -5.69 -1.82 10.90
CA LEU A 205 -6.18 -1.04 9.76
C LEU A 205 -7.49 -0.33 10.11
N GLY A 206 -8.38 -0.96 10.88
CA GLY A 206 -9.59 -0.30 11.39
C GLY A 206 -9.33 0.88 12.31
N GLU A 207 -8.38 0.73 13.24
CA GLU A 207 -7.92 1.80 14.12
C GLU A 207 -7.33 2.97 13.31
N LEU A 208 -6.52 2.67 12.28
CA LEU A 208 -5.97 3.68 11.38
C LEU A 208 -7.06 4.42 10.59
N LEU A 209 -8.04 3.69 10.08
CA LEU A 209 -9.15 4.26 9.31
C LEU A 209 -10.27 4.83 10.20
N TYR A 210 -10.14 4.82 11.52
CA TYR A 210 -11.21 5.24 12.43
C TYR A 210 -11.66 6.68 12.16
N ASP A 211 -10.70 7.58 11.93
CA ASP A 211 -10.93 9.00 11.74
C ASP A 211 -11.27 9.39 10.29
N LEU A 212 -11.34 8.44 9.34
CA LEU A 212 -11.75 8.72 7.95
C LEU A 212 -13.25 9.08 7.88
N ARG A 213 -13.58 10.35 7.60
CA ARG A 213 -14.96 10.87 7.61
C ARG A 213 -15.66 10.79 6.26
N SER A 214 -14.94 10.52 5.18
CA SER A 214 -15.54 10.40 3.84
C SER A 214 -16.64 9.33 3.82
N GLU A 215 -17.84 9.74 3.40
CA GLU A 215 -18.98 8.83 3.20
C GLU A 215 -19.00 8.16 1.80
N LYS A 216 -17.94 8.37 1.00
CA LYS A 216 -17.74 7.76 -0.31
C LYS A 216 -16.42 7.00 -0.32
N THR A 217 -16.31 6.04 0.59
CA THR A 217 -15.08 5.25 0.74
C THR A 217 -15.28 3.84 0.18
N CYS A 218 -14.36 3.39 -0.66
CA CYS A 218 -14.27 2.00 -1.12
C CYS A 218 -12.95 1.39 -0.66
N ILE A 219 -13.01 0.26 0.04
CA ILE A 219 -11.84 -0.47 0.53
C ILE A 219 -11.91 -1.88 -0.03
N ILE A 220 -10.84 -2.30 -0.70
CA ILE A 220 -10.72 -3.65 -1.26
C ILE A 220 -9.48 -4.32 -0.67
N ILE A 221 -9.67 -5.48 -0.04
CA ILE A 221 -8.56 -6.31 0.48
C ILE A 221 -8.50 -7.61 -0.30
N ASP A 222 -7.60 -7.69 -1.27
CA ASP A 222 -7.43 -8.85 -2.15
C ASP A 222 -6.22 -9.69 -1.70
N ALA A 223 -6.45 -10.48 -0.66
CA ALA A 223 -5.45 -11.37 -0.07
C ALA A 223 -6.12 -12.68 0.38
N CYS A 224 -5.32 -13.73 0.60
CA CYS A 224 -5.79 -14.95 1.26
C CYS A 224 -6.40 -14.64 2.64
N PHE A 225 -7.40 -15.38 3.06
CA PHE A 225 -8.02 -15.23 4.40
C PHE A 225 -8.49 -13.80 4.76
N SER A 226 -8.74 -12.95 3.76
CA SER A 226 -9.04 -11.51 3.93
C SER A 226 -10.43 -11.20 4.46
N GLY A 227 -11.34 -12.19 4.53
CA GLY A 227 -12.74 -11.94 4.90
C GLY A 227 -12.99 -11.31 6.27
N GLY A 228 -12.02 -11.36 7.21
CA GLY A 228 -12.12 -10.67 8.50
C GLY A 228 -12.18 -9.16 8.40
N PHE A 229 -11.56 -8.56 7.38
CA PHE A 229 -11.54 -7.11 7.16
C PHE A 229 -12.92 -6.50 6.83
N ALA A 230 -13.89 -7.31 6.40
CA ALA A 230 -15.25 -6.86 6.07
C ALA A 230 -16.28 -7.10 7.21
N ASP A 231 -15.83 -7.54 8.39
CA ASP A 231 -16.63 -7.82 9.61
C ASP A 231 -17.88 -8.71 9.48
N LYS A 232 -18.13 -9.36 8.35
CA LYS A 232 -19.38 -10.10 8.16
C LYS A 232 -19.39 -11.48 8.82
N ILE A 233 -20.40 -11.64 9.67
CA ILE A 233 -21.06 -12.85 10.16
C ILE A 233 -20.69 -14.07 9.32
N ILE A 234 -19.84 -14.92 9.88
CA ILE A 234 -19.58 -16.24 9.31
C ILE A 234 -20.64 -17.19 9.89
N TYR A 235 -21.51 -17.75 9.04
CA TYR A 235 -22.55 -18.73 9.41
C TYR A 235 -23.56 -18.29 10.49
N ASN A 236 -24.14 -17.08 10.40
CA ASN A 236 -25.06 -16.56 11.44
C ASN A 236 -24.46 -16.46 12.86
N PHE A 237 -23.15 -16.67 13.03
CA PHE A 237 -22.46 -16.34 14.27
C PHE A 237 -21.99 -14.88 14.19
N PRO A 238 -22.42 -14.01 15.13
CA PRO A 238 -21.85 -12.68 15.23
C PRO A 238 -20.34 -12.83 15.41
N THR A 239 -19.56 -12.11 14.61
CA THR A 239 -18.13 -11.89 14.89
C THR A 239 -18.02 -11.52 16.36
N PHE A 240 -17.26 -12.32 17.12
CA PHE A 240 -17.09 -12.08 18.55
C PHE A 240 -16.66 -10.61 18.70
N PHE A 241 -17.28 -9.85 19.61
CA PHE A 241 -17.08 -8.40 19.69
C PHE A 241 -15.60 -7.98 19.75
N LEU A 242 -14.73 -8.82 20.36
CA LEU A 242 -13.28 -8.59 20.42
C LEU A 242 -12.51 -8.81 19.10
N MET A 243 -13.16 -9.29 18.04
CA MET A 243 -12.56 -9.60 16.74
C MET A 243 -13.16 -8.76 15.60
N ARG A 244 -13.82 -7.64 15.91
CA ARG A 244 -14.25 -6.70 14.89
C ARG A 244 -13.05 -5.90 14.39
N SER A 245 -12.98 -5.72 13.09
CA SER A 245 -12.07 -4.80 12.44
C SER A 245 -12.53 -3.36 12.61
N ASP A 246 -13.83 -3.10 12.73
CA ASP A 246 -14.42 -1.75 12.75
C ASP A 246 -14.10 -0.93 11.47
N ILE A 247 -13.65 -1.60 10.40
CA ILE A 247 -13.43 -0.99 9.08
C ILE A 247 -14.79 -0.67 8.42
N PRO A 248 -15.79 -1.57 8.40
CA PRO A 248 -17.10 -1.24 7.86
C PRO A 248 -17.80 -0.19 8.70
N ASN A 249 -18.12 0.94 8.07
CA ASN A 249 -18.82 2.06 8.70
C ASN A 249 -19.79 2.68 7.69
N SER A 250 -20.62 3.62 8.15
CA SER A 250 -21.53 4.37 7.27
C SER A 250 -20.73 5.05 6.15
N GLY A 251 -21.20 4.91 4.90
CA GLY A 251 -20.50 5.45 3.73
C GLY A 251 -19.24 4.69 3.30
N ARG A 252 -18.96 3.51 3.88
CA ARG A 252 -17.85 2.65 3.46
C ARG A 252 -18.34 1.36 2.81
N ILE A 253 -17.86 1.09 1.61
CA ILE A 253 -17.98 -0.23 0.97
C ILE A 253 -16.67 -0.97 1.22
N VAL A 254 -16.75 -2.16 1.80
CA VAL A 254 -15.59 -3.02 2.05
C VAL A 254 -15.78 -4.34 1.30
N LEU A 255 -14.82 -4.67 0.43
CA LEU A 255 -14.79 -5.89 -0.37
C LEU A 255 -13.53 -6.70 -0.03
N THR A 256 -13.66 -8.02 -0.03
CA THR A 256 -12.52 -8.91 0.21
C THR A 256 -12.44 -9.94 -0.91
N GLY A 257 -11.23 -10.21 -1.40
CA GLY A 257 -11.00 -11.16 -2.49
C GLY A 257 -11.27 -12.61 -2.10
N SER A 258 -11.22 -12.93 -0.81
CA SER A 258 -11.55 -14.25 -0.28
C SER A 258 -12.35 -14.19 1.02
N SER A 259 -12.78 -15.36 1.51
CA SER A 259 -13.37 -15.49 2.84
C SER A 259 -12.27 -15.61 3.91
N LYS A 260 -12.64 -15.47 5.19
CA LYS A 260 -11.71 -15.62 6.33
C LYS A 260 -11.01 -16.99 6.40
N PHE A 261 -11.53 -18.00 5.71
CA PHE A 261 -11.09 -19.39 5.83
C PHE A 261 -10.49 -19.96 4.55
N ARG A 262 -10.37 -19.15 3.48
CA ARG A 262 -9.94 -19.67 2.18
C ARG A 262 -8.82 -18.82 1.55
N PRO A 263 -7.91 -19.49 0.82
CA PRO A 263 -6.94 -18.79 -0.01
C PRO A 263 -7.64 -18.04 -1.16
N GLY A 264 -6.99 -16.97 -1.60
CA GLY A 264 -7.31 -16.27 -2.85
C GLY A 264 -6.47 -16.81 -4.01
N TYR A 265 -6.69 -16.28 -5.20
CA TYR A 265 -5.93 -16.64 -6.40
C TYR A 265 -5.43 -15.39 -7.11
N ALA A 266 -4.19 -15.44 -7.59
CA ALA A 266 -3.61 -14.36 -8.38
C ALA A 266 -2.90 -14.91 -9.61
N SER A 267 -2.92 -14.12 -10.68
CA SER A 267 -2.00 -14.27 -11.80
C SER A 267 -0.73 -13.50 -11.46
N THR A 268 0.42 -14.17 -11.55
CA THR A 268 1.69 -13.53 -11.18
C THR A 268 2.10 -12.39 -12.12
N THR A 269 1.44 -12.27 -13.27
CA THR A 269 1.70 -11.23 -14.29
C THR A 269 0.57 -10.22 -14.45
N ARG A 270 -0.63 -10.50 -13.91
CA ARG A 270 -1.80 -9.61 -14.03
C ARG A 270 -2.38 -9.14 -12.69
N GLY A 271 -1.93 -9.71 -11.56
CA GLY A 271 -2.44 -9.38 -10.24
C GLY A 271 -3.56 -10.33 -9.78
N PRO A 272 -4.29 -9.98 -8.71
CA PRO A 272 -5.26 -10.87 -8.10
C PRO A 272 -6.52 -11.06 -8.94
N LEU A 273 -7.01 -12.30 -9.00
CA LEU A 273 -8.11 -12.69 -9.88
C LEU A 273 -9.43 -11.99 -9.53
N PHE A 274 -9.71 -11.80 -8.23
CA PHE A 274 -10.92 -11.08 -7.81
C PHE A 274 -10.92 -9.65 -8.36
N THR A 275 -9.79 -8.93 -8.23
CA THR A 275 -9.66 -7.57 -8.77
C THR A 275 -9.79 -7.52 -10.29
N ILE A 276 -9.08 -8.41 -11.00
CA ILE A 276 -9.15 -8.48 -12.47
C ILE A 276 -10.60 -8.66 -12.95
N ILE A 277 -11.38 -9.52 -12.29
CA ILE A 277 -12.75 -9.82 -12.73
C ILE A 277 -13.66 -8.59 -12.68
N TRP A 278 -13.58 -7.76 -11.64
CA TRP A 278 -14.46 -6.59 -11.53
C TRP A 278 -13.91 -5.38 -12.28
N PHE A 279 -12.59 -5.27 -12.45
CA PHE A 279 -11.99 -4.15 -13.15
C PHE A 279 -12.11 -4.30 -14.68
N ASP A 280 -11.94 -5.51 -15.22
CA ASP A 280 -12.04 -5.79 -16.66
C ASP A 280 -13.48 -6.07 -17.14
N GLY A 281 -14.39 -6.45 -16.23
CA GLY A 281 -15.72 -7.00 -16.54
C GLY A 281 -16.82 -5.96 -16.69
#